data_AF-A0AAV4DAT6-F1
#
_entry.id   AF-A0AAV4DAT6-F1
#
_cell.length_a   1.000
_cell.length_b   1.000
_cell.length_c   1.000
_cell.angle_alpha   90.00
_cell.angle_beta   90.00
_cell.angle_gamma   90.00
#
_symmetry.space_group_name_H-M   'P 1'
#
loop_
_entity.id
_entity.type
_entity.pdbx_description
1 polymer ?
#
loop_
_entity_poly.entity_id
_entity_poly.type
_entity_poly.pdbx_seq_one_letter_code
_entity_poly.pdbx_strand_id
1 'polypeptide(L)'
;MPSLQKVINIVLLLSHGNADVERGFSVNKEASVENLLEESLVARRLICQYVSDSGSCMSQVLITKEMLQSSSQAWHRYSNALAEKKRKERKEEQNSSRKRKSDELVALKSKRK
;
A
#
# COMPACT_ATOMS: atom_id res chain seq x y z
N MET A 1 -32.96 -46.09 -5.68
CA MET A 1 -31.71 -46.19 -6.48
C MET A 1 -30.56 -45.53 -5.72
N PRO A 2 -29.90 -46.26 -4.80
CA PRO A 2 -28.81 -45.71 -3.97
C PRO A 2 -27.57 -45.28 -4.78
N SER A 3 -27.45 -45.76 -6.02
CA SER A 3 -26.45 -45.31 -6.99
C SER A 3 -26.67 -43.87 -7.45
N LEU A 4 -27.91 -43.46 -7.68
CA LEU A 4 -28.25 -42.11 -8.14
C LEU A 4 -27.96 -41.07 -7.05
N GLN A 5 -28.24 -41.39 -5.79
CA GLN A 5 -27.97 -40.53 -4.64
C GLN A 5 -26.46 -40.30 -4.43
N LYS A 6 -25.63 -41.33 -4.68
CA LYS A 6 -24.16 -41.19 -4.65
C LYS A 6 -23.66 -40.28 -5.76
N VAL A 7 -24.20 -40.41 -6.98
CA VAL A 7 -23.84 -39.54 -8.11
C VAL A 7 -24.22 -38.09 -7.84
N ILE A 8 -25.42 -37.85 -7.32
CA ILE A 8 -25.88 -36.50 -6.95
C ILE A 8 -24.97 -35.89 -5.87
N ASN A 9 -24.60 -36.66 -4.84
CA ASN A 9 -23.69 -36.19 -3.80
C ASN A 9 -22.30 -35.84 -4.34
N ILE A 10 -21.75 -36.64 -5.26
CA ILE A 10 -20.45 -36.36 -5.89
C ILE A 10 -20.53 -35.11 -6.75
N VAL A 11 -21.58 -34.95 -7.55
CA VAL A 11 -21.79 -33.77 -8.41
C VAL A 11 -21.93 -32.49 -7.58
N LEU A 12 -22.65 -32.54 -6.46
CA LEU A 12 -22.82 -31.38 -5.56
C LEU A 12 -21.53 -31.05 -4.76
N LEU A 13 -20.67 -32.04 -4.50
CA LEU A 13 -19.35 -31.84 -3.87
C LEU A 13 -18.30 -31.28 -4.83
N LEU A 14 -18.37 -31.60 -6.13
CA LEU A 14 -17.45 -31.06 -7.15
C LEU A 14 -17.58 -29.54 -7.31
N SER A 15 -18.75 -28.97 -6.98
CA SER A 15 -19.02 -27.53 -7.02
C SER A 15 -18.27 -26.72 -5.96
N HIS A 16 -17.67 -27.36 -4.94
CA HIS A 16 -16.88 -26.67 -3.91
C HIS A 16 -15.45 -26.32 -4.36
N GLY A 17 -15.04 -26.70 -5.58
CA GLY A 17 -13.70 -26.45 -6.11
C GLY A 17 -13.58 -25.29 -7.11
N ASN A 18 -14.67 -24.59 -7.43
CA ASN A 18 -14.67 -23.40 -8.30
C ASN A 18 -15.21 -22.15 -7.59
N ALA A 19 -15.23 -22.16 -6.25
CA ALA A 19 -15.22 -20.91 -5.50
C ALA A 19 -13.82 -20.31 -5.68
N ASP A 20 -13.67 -19.52 -6.74
CA ASP A 20 -12.65 -18.49 -6.81
C ASP A 20 -12.66 -17.79 -5.45
N VAL A 21 -11.61 -18.02 -4.67
CA VAL A 21 -11.61 -17.77 -3.23
C VAL A 21 -11.71 -16.27 -3.03
N GLU A 22 -12.93 -15.79 -2.84
CA GLU A 22 -13.29 -14.53 -2.19
C GLU A 22 -12.29 -13.38 -2.42
N ARG A 23 -12.00 -13.05 -3.69
CA ARG A 23 -11.51 -11.71 -4.03
C ARG A 23 -12.55 -10.61 -3.76
N GLY A 24 -13.74 -10.97 -3.26
CA GLY A 24 -14.88 -10.09 -3.04
C GLY A 24 -15.04 -9.47 -1.65
N PHE A 25 -14.14 -9.70 -0.68
CA PHE A 25 -14.21 -9.06 0.65
C PHE A 25 -12.98 -8.25 1.04
N SER A 26 -12.20 -7.83 0.06
CA SER A 26 -11.29 -6.72 0.26
C SER A 26 -11.58 -5.71 -0.84
N VAL A 27 -12.27 -4.64 -0.46
CA VAL A 27 -12.49 -3.42 -1.26
C VAL A 27 -11.16 -2.81 -1.76
N ASN A 28 -10.00 -3.39 -1.41
CA ASN A 28 -8.68 -2.88 -1.74
C ASN A 28 -7.70 -3.92 -2.34
N LYS A 29 -8.16 -5.08 -2.85
CA LYS A 29 -7.23 -6.14 -3.34
C LYS A 29 -6.99 -6.17 -4.86
N GLU A 30 -7.71 -5.35 -5.64
CA GLU A 30 -7.57 -5.29 -7.11
C GLU A 30 -6.98 -3.98 -7.66
N ALA A 31 -6.30 -3.19 -6.84
CA ALA A 31 -5.63 -1.96 -7.30
C ALA A 31 -4.17 -1.87 -6.85
N SER A 32 -3.41 -2.98 -6.86
CA SER A 32 -1.94 -2.87 -6.81
C SER A 32 -1.41 -2.08 -8.03
N VAL A 33 -2.17 -2.01 -9.12
CA VAL A 33 -1.82 -1.24 -10.33
C VAL A 33 -2.20 0.24 -10.20
N GLU A 34 -3.28 0.58 -9.47
CA GLU A 34 -3.75 1.98 -9.35
C GLU A 34 -3.17 2.75 -8.15
N ASN A 35 -2.72 2.06 -7.09
CA ASN A 35 -2.13 2.70 -5.90
C ASN A 35 -0.59 2.81 -5.93
N LEU A 36 0.07 2.31 -6.96
CA LEU A 36 1.52 2.47 -7.13
C LEU A 36 1.82 3.72 -7.96
N LEU A 37 2.77 4.52 -7.50
CA LEU A 37 3.35 5.58 -8.33
C LEU A 37 3.98 4.97 -9.58
N GLU A 38 3.94 5.71 -10.70
CA GLU A 38 4.54 5.27 -11.96
C GLU A 38 6.02 4.87 -11.80
N GLU A 39 6.77 5.64 -11.00
CA GLU A 39 8.15 5.32 -10.63
C GLU A 39 8.30 3.96 -9.94
N SER A 40 7.33 3.58 -9.10
CA SER A 40 7.32 2.28 -8.43
C SER A 40 7.03 1.13 -9.40
N LEU A 41 6.19 1.36 -10.41
CA LEU A 41 5.93 0.39 -11.47
C LEU A 41 7.18 0.18 -12.35
N VAL A 42 7.85 1.26 -12.71
CA VAL A 42 9.12 1.21 -13.46
C VAL A 42 10.18 0.47 -12.66
N ALA A 43 10.37 0.81 -11.39
CA ALA A 43 11.34 0.13 -10.51
C ALA A 43 11.05 -1.37 -10.40
N ARG A 44 9.77 -1.75 -10.22
CA ARG A 44 9.36 -3.16 -10.17
C ARG A 44 9.68 -3.88 -11.47
N ARG A 45 9.40 -3.27 -12.63
CA ARG A 45 9.70 -3.85 -13.95
C ARG A 45 11.20 -4.10 -14.10
N LEU A 46 12.04 -3.13 -13.73
CA LEU A 46 13.50 -3.25 -13.79
C LEU A 46 14.02 -4.40 -12.92
N ILE A 47 13.48 -4.55 -11.70
CA ILE A 47 13.85 -5.65 -10.80
C ILE A 47 13.46 -7.00 -11.40
N CYS A 48 12.22 -7.13 -11.90
CA CYS A 48 11.77 -8.37 -12.53
C CYS A 48 12.62 -8.72 -13.76
N GLN A 49 12.93 -7.74 -14.60
CA GLN A 49 13.79 -7.93 -15.76
C GLN A 49 15.19 -8.40 -15.35
N TYR A 50 15.82 -7.72 -14.39
CA TYR A 50 17.14 -8.11 -13.88
C TYR A 50 17.17 -9.54 -13.35
N VAL A 51 16.12 -9.95 -12.62
CA VAL A 51 15.97 -11.31 -12.13
C VAL A 51 15.80 -12.31 -13.29
N SER A 52 15.00 -11.98 -14.31
CA SER A 52 14.83 -12.82 -15.49
C SER A 52 16.13 -12.98 -16.28
N ASP A 53 16.90 -11.89 -16.43
CA ASP A 53 18.18 -11.87 -17.15
C ASP A 53 19.28 -12.63 -16.40
N SER A 54 19.21 -12.68 -15.06
CA SER A 54 20.18 -13.38 -14.19
C SER A 54 20.05 -14.91 -14.23
N GLY A 55 19.17 -15.45 -15.07
CA GLY A 55 18.78 -16.86 -15.09
C GLY A 55 17.58 -17.10 -14.17
N SER A 56 16.66 -17.97 -14.60
CA SER A 56 15.36 -18.20 -13.94
C SER A 56 15.46 -18.68 -12.47
N CYS A 57 16.65 -18.91 -11.94
CA CYS A 57 16.88 -19.31 -10.56
C CYS A 57 17.25 -18.12 -9.68
N MET A 58 16.42 -17.85 -8.67
CA MET A 58 16.65 -16.81 -7.65
C MET A 58 17.99 -16.95 -6.92
N SER A 59 18.60 -18.14 -6.89
CA SER A 59 19.88 -18.35 -6.21
C SER A 59 21.09 -17.80 -6.97
N GLN A 60 20.93 -17.46 -8.26
CA GLN A 60 22.02 -16.92 -9.09
C GLN A 60 22.11 -15.40 -9.04
N VAL A 61 21.11 -14.72 -8.45
CA VAL A 61 21.12 -13.27 -8.28
C VAL A 61 22.12 -12.88 -7.20
N LEU A 62 23.24 -12.29 -7.60
CA LEU A 62 24.28 -11.83 -6.69
C LEU A 62 23.84 -10.54 -6.00
N ILE A 63 23.62 -10.60 -4.69
CA ILE A 63 23.33 -9.41 -3.88
C ILE A 63 24.64 -8.72 -3.51
N THR A 64 24.90 -7.57 -4.11
CA THR A 64 26.10 -6.78 -3.82
C THR A 64 25.93 -5.92 -2.57
N LYS A 65 27.04 -5.54 -1.94
CA LYS A 65 27.04 -4.63 -0.78
C LYS A 65 26.41 -3.27 -1.11
N GLU A 66 26.58 -2.80 -2.34
CA GLU A 66 26.02 -1.54 -2.83
C GLU A 66 24.49 -1.58 -2.86
N MET A 67 23.89 -2.70 -3.27
CA MET A 67 22.43 -2.88 -3.26
C MET A 67 21.86 -2.81 -1.83
N LEU A 68 22.56 -3.42 -0.87
CA LEU A 68 22.19 -3.37 0.55
C LEU A 68 22.30 -1.93 1.09
N GLN A 69 23.39 -1.24 0.77
CA GLN A 69 23.60 0.14 1.19
C GLN A 69 22.56 1.08 0.58
N SER A 70 22.24 0.92 -0.71
CA SER A 70 21.19 1.68 -1.41
C SER A 70 19.82 1.47 -0.75
N SER A 71 19.46 0.21 -0.46
CA SER A 71 18.20 -0.13 0.21
C SER A 71 18.11 0.50 1.60
N SER A 72 19.20 0.44 2.37
CA SER A 72 19.28 1.08 3.69
C SER A 72 19.10 2.60 3.61
N GLN A 73 19.77 3.25 2.67
CA GLN A 73 19.62 4.69 2.45
C GLN A 73 18.20 5.07 2.02
N ALA A 74 17.57 4.30 1.15
CA ALA A 74 16.19 4.52 0.74
C ALA A 74 15.23 4.47 1.94
N TRP A 75 15.42 3.50 2.85
CA TRP A 75 14.66 3.42 4.09
C TRP A 75 14.86 4.66 4.98
N HIS A 76 16.10 5.11 5.16
CA HIS A 76 16.38 6.33 5.93
C HIS A 76 15.71 7.57 5.32
N ARG A 77 15.77 7.73 3.99
CA ARG A 77 15.10 8.82 3.28
C ARG A 77 13.59 8.79 3.48
N TYR A 78 12.98 7.61 3.34
CA TYR A 78 11.55 7.41 3.57
C TYR A 78 11.15 7.74 5.01
N SER A 79 11.89 7.21 5.99
CA SER A 79 11.63 7.44 7.42
C SER A 79 11.70 8.93 7.78
N ASN A 80 12.73 9.62 7.27
CA ASN A 80 12.88 11.07 7.44
C ASN A 80 11.73 11.85 6.78
N ALA A 81 11.33 11.48 5.56
CA ALA A 81 10.20 12.12 4.87
C ALA A 81 8.88 11.95 5.64
N LEU A 82 8.64 10.77 6.23
CA LEU A 82 7.47 10.50 7.05
C LEU A 82 7.47 11.32 8.35
N ALA A 83 8.62 11.43 9.02
CA ALA A 83 8.78 12.26 10.20
C ALA A 83 8.52 13.75 9.90
N GLU A 84 9.03 14.24 8.77
CA GLU A 84 8.81 15.62 8.31
C GLU A 84 7.34 15.88 7.96
N LYS A 85 6.66 14.96 7.29
CA LYS A 85 5.23 15.06 7.00
C LYS A 85 4.41 15.20 8.29
N LYS A 86 4.66 14.34 9.26
CA LYS A 86 4.01 14.39 10.58
C LYS A 86 4.30 15.70 11.33
N ARG A 87 5.52 16.24 11.19
CA ARG A 87 5.90 17.53 11.78
C ARG A 87 5.17 18.69 11.12
N LYS A 88 4.99 18.67 9.80
CA LYS A 88 4.23 19.68 9.05
C LYS A 88 2.75 19.67 9.42
N GLU A 89 2.12 18.50 9.43
CA GLU A 89 0.70 18.34 9.83
C GLU A 89 0.44 18.91 11.24
N ARG A 90 1.31 18.58 12.22
CA ARG A 90 1.22 19.16 13.58
C ARG A 90 1.36 20.68 13.60
N LYS A 91 2.26 21.24 12.78
CA LYS A 91 2.46 22.69 12.69
C LYS A 91 1.25 23.38 12.04
N GLU A 92 0.67 22.78 11.01
CA GLU A 92 -0.54 23.27 10.34
C GLU A 92 -1.76 23.25 11.28
N GLU A 93 -1.91 22.19 12.07
CA GLU A 93 -2.95 22.10 13.10
C GLU A 93 -2.76 23.16 14.20
N GLN A 94 -1.51 23.38 14.65
CA GLN A 94 -1.21 24.42 15.62
C GLN A 94 -1.43 25.83 15.06
N ASN A 95 -1.09 26.07 13.80
CA ASN A 95 -1.30 27.37 13.15
C ASN A 95 -2.78 27.65 12.89
N SER A 96 -3.55 26.64 12.44
CA SER A 96 -4.99 26.79 12.22
C SER A 96 -5.73 27.05 13.53
N SER A 97 -5.37 26.37 14.62
CA SER A 97 -5.93 26.65 15.95
C SER A 97 -5.57 28.04 16.50
N ARG A 98 -4.34 28.51 16.27
CA ARG A 98 -3.93 29.90 16.60
C ARG A 98 -4.72 30.94 15.80
N LYS A 99 -4.90 30.70 14.49
CA LYS A 99 -5.67 31.59 13.62
C LYS A 99 -7.13 31.70 14.08
N ARG A 100 -7.78 30.57 14.37
CA ARG A 100 -9.16 30.54 14.93
C ARG A 100 -9.29 31.37 16.20
N LYS A 101 -8.37 31.20 17.16
CA LYS A 101 -8.36 31.99 18.41
C LYS A 101 -8.16 33.49 18.15
N SER A 102 -7.29 33.84 17.19
CA SER A 102 -7.06 35.25 16.81
C SER A 102 -8.32 35.87 16.18
N ASP A 103 -8.96 35.16 15.26
CA ASP A 103 -10.18 35.63 14.59
C ASP A 103 -11.33 35.81 15.60
N GLU A 104 -11.44 34.90 16.57
CA GLU A 104 -12.40 34.99 17.67
C GLU A 104 -12.14 36.22 18.57
N LEU A 105 -10.88 36.50 18.92
CA LEU A 105 -10.52 37.69 19.69
C LEU A 105 -10.85 38.99 18.94
N VAL A 106 -10.66 39.04 17.62
CA VAL A 106 -11.01 40.19 16.79
C VAL A 106 -12.54 40.39 16.78
N ALA A 107 -13.31 39.31 16.61
CA ALA A 107 -14.77 39.35 16.62
C ALA A 107 -15.34 39.78 18.00
N LEU A 108 -14.71 39.37 19.10
CA LEU A 108 -15.10 39.82 20.44
C LEU A 108 -14.77 41.28 20.69
N LYS A 109 -13.64 41.78 20.15
CA LYS A 109 -13.27 43.20 20.25
C LYS A 109 -14.20 44.10 19.44
N SER A 110 -14.67 43.67 18.27
CA SER A 110 -15.61 44.46 17.46
C SER A 110 -17.00 44.57 18.08
N LYS A 111 -17.45 43.54 18.82
CA LYS A 111 -18.73 43.56 19.56
C LYS A 111 -18.72 44.40 20.85
N ARG A 112 -17.56 44.88 21.31
CA ARG A 112 -17.42 45.76 22.49
C ARG A 112 -17.48 47.26 22.15
N LYS A 113 -17.60 47.62 20.87
CA LYS A 113 -17.97 48.97 20.41
C LYS A 113 -19.46 49.04 20.17
#